data_AF-A0A950DTL4-F1
#
_entry.id   AF-A0A950DTL4-F1
#
_cell.length_a   1.000
_cell.length_b   1.000
_cell.length_c   1.000
_cell.angle_alpha   90.00
_cell.angle_beta   90.00
_cell.angle_gamma   90.00
#
_symmetry.space_group_name_H-M   'P 1'
#
loop_
_entity.id
_entity.type
_entity.pdbx_description
1 polymer ?
#
loop_
_entity_poly.entity_id
_entity_poly.type
_entity_poly.pdbx_seq_one_letter_code
_entity_poly.pdbx_strand_id
1 'polypeptide(L)'
;MKLPPLALVAPSLCPRCDQPAMVLDRYEDQRCAHCGLQLHRCDRCHGVAGPFDRFCGFCGHELVRGELRAPWWRLWMLVALIPMIAALVSGIIWAETHRPK
;
A
#
# COMPACT_ATOMS: atom_id res chain seq x y z
N MET A 1 9.71 3.24 -42.13
CA MET A 1 9.10 2.02 -41.57
C MET A 1 8.37 2.43 -40.30
N LYS A 2 7.05 2.27 -40.26
CA LYS A 2 6.17 2.71 -39.17
C LYS A 2 6.06 1.53 -38.20
N LEU A 3 6.73 1.60 -37.04
CA LEU A 3 6.66 0.54 -36.04
C LEU A 3 5.23 0.49 -35.46
N PRO A 4 4.67 -0.72 -35.23
CA PRO A 4 3.34 -0.88 -34.66
C PRO A 4 3.31 -0.33 -33.23
N PRO A 5 2.15 0.16 -32.76
CA PRO A 5 1.99 0.74 -31.43
C PRO A 5 1.97 -0.36 -30.37
N LEU A 6 3.14 -0.92 -30.05
CA LEU A 6 3.37 -1.70 -28.84
C LEU A 6 3.77 -0.79 -27.66
N ALA A 7 3.50 0.50 -27.77
CA ALA A 7 4.01 1.55 -26.89
C ALA A 7 3.08 1.87 -25.70
N LEU A 8 2.41 0.88 -25.11
CA LEU A 8 1.67 1.07 -23.84
C LEU A 8 1.76 -0.11 -22.86
N VAL A 9 2.38 -1.23 -23.23
CA VAL A 9 2.68 -2.30 -22.28
C VAL A 9 4.18 -2.26 -22.02
N ALA A 10 4.59 -1.57 -20.96
CA ALA A 10 5.99 -1.58 -20.57
C ALA A 10 6.43 -3.03 -20.31
N PRO A 11 7.57 -3.47 -20.86
CA PRO A 11 8.07 -4.81 -20.62
C PRO A 11 8.23 -5.00 -19.11
N SER A 12 7.77 -6.13 -18.59
CA SER A 12 7.76 -6.43 -17.16
C SER A 12 9.17 -6.72 -16.63
N LEU A 13 10.21 -6.01 -17.04
CA LEU A 13 11.57 -6.26 -16.59
C LEU A 13 11.76 -5.76 -15.16
N CYS A 14 12.48 -6.53 -14.34
CA CYS A 14 12.82 -6.11 -12.99
C CYS A 14 13.91 -5.01 -13.04
N PRO A 15 13.73 -3.84 -12.39
CA PRO A 15 14.69 -2.73 -12.46
C PRO A 15 16.04 -3.03 -11.80
N ARG A 16 16.18 -4.15 -11.07
CA ARG A 16 17.41 -4.53 -10.36
C ARG A 16 18.24 -5.59 -11.08
N CYS A 17 17.61 -6.50 -11.81
CA CYS A 17 18.29 -7.65 -12.41
C CYS A 17 17.94 -7.85 -13.88
N ASP A 18 17.16 -6.96 -14.48
CA ASP A 18 16.73 -6.97 -15.88
C ASP A 18 16.13 -8.29 -16.36
N GLN A 19 15.68 -9.15 -15.43
CA GLN A 19 14.97 -10.37 -15.75
C GLN A 19 13.49 -10.09 -15.96
N PRO A 20 12.79 -10.87 -16.81
CA PRO A 20 11.35 -10.78 -16.92
C PRO A 20 10.74 -11.07 -15.54
N ALA A 21 10.00 -10.09 -15.02
CA ALA A 21 9.12 -10.25 -13.89
C ALA A 21 8.01 -11.20 -14.35
N MET A 22 8.26 -12.49 -14.14
CA MET A 22 7.25 -13.50 -14.04
C MET A 22 6.44 -13.13 -12.79
N VAL A 23 5.46 -12.25 -12.97
CA VAL A 23 4.59 -11.78 -11.88
C VAL A 23 3.81 -12.98 -11.39
N LEU A 24 4.12 -13.46 -10.18
CA LEU A 24 3.32 -14.46 -9.52
C LEU A 24 2.02 -13.77 -9.08
N ASP A 25 1.00 -13.82 -9.93
CA ASP A 25 -0.29 -13.10 -9.77
C ASP A 25 -1.14 -13.53 -8.55
N ARG A 26 -0.58 -14.27 -7.58
CA ARG A 26 -1.40 -15.04 -6.65
C ARG A 26 -1.63 -14.45 -5.26
N TYR A 27 -0.85 -13.50 -4.74
CA TYR A 27 -1.12 -12.98 -3.38
C TYR A 27 -0.24 -11.76 -3.10
N GLU A 28 -0.83 -10.57 -2.93
CA GLU A 28 -0.34 -9.29 -2.31
C GLU A 28 1.14 -8.83 -2.46
N ASP A 29 1.99 -9.59 -3.12
CA ASP A 29 3.45 -9.52 -3.11
C ASP A 29 3.94 -9.85 -4.52
N GLN A 30 3.85 -8.88 -5.43
CA GLN A 30 4.44 -8.99 -6.76
C GLN A 30 5.97 -8.93 -6.63
N ARG A 31 6.62 -10.03 -6.25
CA ARG A 31 8.07 -10.10 -6.10
C ARG A 31 8.70 -10.61 -7.40
N CYS A 32 9.90 -10.15 -7.71
CA CYS A 32 10.70 -10.73 -8.78
C CYS A 32 11.11 -12.17 -8.38
N ALA A 33 10.82 -13.14 -9.24
CA ALA A 33 11.18 -14.55 -9.00
C ALA A 33 12.70 -14.79 -8.91
N HIS A 34 13.53 -13.88 -9.46
CA HIS A 34 14.98 -14.03 -9.48
C HIS A 34 15.69 -13.31 -8.33
N CYS A 35 15.38 -12.02 -8.11
CA CYS A 35 16.05 -11.22 -7.09
C CYS A 35 15.21 -11.00 -5.82
N GLY A 36 13.96 -11.47 -5.80
CA GLY A 36 13.07 -11.34 -4.64
C GLY A 36 12.59 -9.91 -4.35
N LEU A 37 12.96 -8.93 -5.18
CA LEU A 37 12.56 -7.53 -4.99
C LEU A 37 11.05 -7.41 -5.11
N GLN A 38 10.40 -6.76 -4.14
CA GLN A 38 8.99 -6.42 -4.20
C GLN A 38 8.77 -5.33 -5.25
N LEU A 39 7.87 -5.58 -6.19
CA LEU A 39 7.58 -4.74 -7.33
C LEU A 39 6.18 -4.17 -7.15
N HIS A 40 5.98 -2.96 -7.66
CA HIS A 40 4.65 -2.38 -7.81
C HIS A 40 4.31 -2.24 -9.29
N ARG A 41 3.01 -2.18 -9.58
CA ARG A 41 2.52 -1.92 -10.92
C ARG A 41 2.11 -0.46 -11.01
N CYS A 42 2.58 0.23 -12.05
CA CYS A 42 2.13 1.59 -12.33
C CYS A 42 0.70 1.58 -12.84
N ASP A 43 -0.19 2.39 -12.26
CA ASP A 43 -1.60 2.47 -12.70
C ASP A 43 -1.77 2.97 -14.13
N ARG A 44 -0.82 3.77 -14.65
CA ARG A 44 -0.96 4.42 -15.95
C ARG A 44 -0.45 3.59 -17.12
N CYS A 45 0.70 2.95 -16.97
CA CYS A 45 1.34 2.17 -18.04
C CYS A 45 1.38 0.66 -17.76
N HIS A 46 0.81 0.23 -16.62
CA HIS A 46 0.85 -1.15 -16.13
C HIS A 46 2.25 -1.78 -16.06
N GLY A 47 3.28 -0.94 -16.12
CA GLY A 47 4.68 -1.31 -16.04
C GLY A 47 5.10 -1.64 -14.63
N VAL A 48 6.18 -2.41 -14.54
CA VAL A 48 6.83 -2.76 -13.28
C VAL A 48 7.61 -1.54 -12.77
N ALA A 49 7.38 -1.17 -11.53
CA ALA A 49 8.06 -0.09 -10.84
C ALA A 49 8.74 -0.59 -9.56
N GLY A 50 9.85 0.05 -9.18
CA GLY A 50 10.55 -0.25 -7.94
C GLY A 50 9.73 0.19 -6.72
N PRO A 51 9.94 -0.46 -5.56
CA PRO A 51 9.17 -0.18 -4.35
C PRO A 51 9.46 1.20 -3.74
N PHE A 52 10.63 1.77 -4.05
CA PHE A 52 11.07 3.06 -3.53
C PHE A 52 10.90 4.19 -4.53
N ASP A 53 10.52 3.90 -5.77
CA ASP A 53 10.40 4.90 -6.80
C ASP A 53 9.18 5.77 -6.55
N ARG A 54 9.39 7.10 -6.54
CA ARG A 54 8.28 8.06 -6.47
C ARG A 54 7.59 8.22 -7.83
N PHE A 55 8.33 8.02 -8.91
CA PHE A 55 7.83 8.12 -10.28
C PHE A 55 8.13 6.84 -11.04
N CYS A 56 7.22 6.42 -11.91
CA CYS A 56 7.48 5.31 -12.81
C CYS A 56 8.59 5.68 -13.80
N GLY A 57 9.68 4.91 -13.83
CA GLY A 57 10.80 5.13 -14.74
C GLY A 57 10.46 5.07 -16.24
N PHE A 58 9.31 4.49 -16.60
CA PHE A 58 8.86 4.39 -17.99
C PHE A 58 7.97 5.57 -18.42
N CYS A 59 6.92 5.87 -17.65
CA CYS A 59 5.90 6.85 -18.05
C CYS A 59 5.96 8.17 -17.24
N GLY A 60 6.84 8.26 -16.24
CA GLY A 60 6.98 9.43 -15.37
C GLY A 60 5.77 9.67 -14.45
N HIS A 61 4.81 8.75 -14.38
CA HIS A 61 3.64 8.88 -13.52
C HIS A 61 4.02 8.73 -12.04
N GLU A 62 3.47 9.56 -11.17
CA GLU A 62 3.70 9.47 -9.72
C GLU A 62 3.08 8.17 -9.19
N LEU A 63 3.92 7.35 -8.56
CA LEU A 63 3.52 6.11 -7.91
C LEU A 63 3.06 6.48 -6.51
N VAL A 64 1.75 6.53 -6.30
CA VAL A 64 1.17 6.88 -5.00
C VAL A 64 1.56 5.79 -4.00
N ARG A 65 2.50 6.09 -3.10
CA ARG A 65 2.86 5.19 -2.00
C ARG A 65 1.66 5.02 -1.08
N GLY A 66 1.22 3.78 -0.97
CA GLY A 66 0.21 3.37 -0.03
C GLY A 66 -1.17 3.57 -0.61
N GLU A 67 -1.83 2.44 -0.87
CA GLU A 67 -3.28 2.40 -0.87
C GLU A 67 -3.80 3.32 0.23
N LEU A 68 -4.55 4.34 -0.18
CA LEU A 68 -5.35 5.15 0.71
C LEU A 68 -6.34 4.19 1.36
N ARG A 69 -5.94 3.56 2.48
CA ARG A 69 -6.80 2.70 3.27
C ARG A 69 -8.12 3.44 3.43
N ALA A 70 -9.18 2.82 2.93
CA ALA A 70 -10.46 3.49 2.73
C ALA A 70 -10.87 4.25 4.00
N PRO A 71 -11.45 5.46 3.88
CA PRO A 71 -11.80 6.28 5.04
C PRO A 71 -12.72 5.55 6.04
N TRP A 72 -13.44 4.52 5.59
CA TRP A 72 -14.22 3.60 6.42
C TRP A 72 -13.42 2.86 7.50
N TRP A 73 -12.14 2.55 7.26
CA TRP A 73 -11.31 1.89 8.27
C TRP A 73 -11.05 2.79 9.48
N ARG A 74 -10.98 4.12 9.27
CA ARG A 74 -10.87 5.09 10.36
C ARG A 74 -12.12 5.12 11.24
N LEU A 75 -13.31 4.87 10.67
CA LEU A 75 -14.56 4.83 11.44
C LEU A 75 -14.59 3.64 12.41
N TRP A 76 -14.10 2.47 11.99
CA TRP A 76 -13.98 1.31 12.88
C TRP A 76 -13.03 1.55 14.06
N MET A 77 -11.92 2.26 13.83
CA MET A 77 -11.02 2.71 14.91
C MET A 77 -11.73 3.59 15.93
N LEU A 78 -12.58 4.53 15.49
CA LEU A 78 -13.36 5.38 16.39
C LEU A 78 -14.38 4.57 17.20
N VAL A 79 -15.07 3.62 16.57
CA VAL A 79 -16.03 2.73 17.26
C VAL A 79 -15.35 1.92 18.37
N ALA A 80 -14.11 1.48 18.18
CA ALA A 80 -13.35 0.78 19.21
C ALA A 80 -12.84 1.72 20.32
N LEU A 81 -12.44 2.95 19.97
CA LEU A 81 -11.86 3.91 20.89
C LEU A 81 -12.88 4.50 21.88
N ILE A 82 -14.09 4.81 21.40
CA ILE A 82 -15.16 5.43 22.21
C ILE A 82 -15.50 4.63 23.48
N PRO A 83 -15.80 3.32 23.44
CA PRO A 83 -16.15 2.57 24.64
C PRO A 83 -14.98 2.44 25.61
N MET A 84 -13.74 2.37 25.12
CA MET A 84 -12.55 2.34 25.95
C MET A 84 -12.40 3.62 26.77
N ILE A 85 -12.57 4.78 26.13
CA ILE A 85 -12.50 6.08 26.82
C ILE A 85 -13.67 6.22 27.80
N ALA A 86 -14.88 5.82 27.41
CA ALA A 86 -16.04 5.87 28.29
C ALA A 86 -15.84 5.06 29.58
N ALA A 87 -15.30 3.84 29.46
CA ALA A 87 -14.96 3.00 30.60
C ALA A 87 -13.92 3.67 31.53
N LEU A 88 -12.84 4.20 30.96
CA LEU A 88 -11.81 4.91 31.73
C LEU A 88 -12.36 6.10 32.51
N VAL A 89 -13.17 6.94 31.85
CA VAL A 89 -13.77 8.12 32.49
C VAL A 89 -14.74 7.70 33.61
N SER A 90 -15.57 6.69 33.38
CA SER A 90 -16.49 6.17 34.40
C SER A 90 -15.75 5.62 35.62
N GLY A 91 -14.63 4.91 35.42
CA GLY A 91 -13.81 4.38 36.50
C GLY A 91 -13.17 5.48 37.35
N ILE A 92 -12.69 6.56 36.74
CA ILE A 92 -12.10 7.71 37.45
C ILE A 92 -13.17 8.40 38.31
N ILE A 93 -14.36 8.65 37.76
CA ILE A 93 -15.47 9.27 38.51
C ILE A 93 -15.89 8.38 39.69
N TRP A 94 -15.98 7.07 39.47
CA TRP A 94 -16.34 6.12 40.51
C TRP A 94 -15.29 6.08 41.63
N ALA A 95 -14.00 6.08 41.28
CA ALA A 95 -12.89 6.07 42.24
C ALA A 95 -12.87 7.34 43.12
N GLU A 96 -13.17 8.51 42.54
CA GLU A 96 -13.21 9.76 43.30
C GLU A 96 -14.43 9.83 44.24
N THR A 97 -15.58 9.33 43.79
CA THR A 97 -16.82 9.34 44.59
C THR A 97 -16.83 8.32 45.73
N HIS A 98 -16.10 7.20 45.60
CA HIS A 98 -16.07 6.12 46.61
C HIS A 98 -14.77 6.08 47.41
N ARG A 99 -13.99 7.16 47.41
CA ARG A 99 -12.74 7.26 48.15
C ARG A 99 -13.05 7.27 49.66
N PRO A 100 -12.65 6.23 50.44
CA PRO A 100 -12.82 6.27 51.88
C PRO A 100 -11.94 7.39 52.45
N LYS A 101 -12.52 8.20 53.34
CA LYS A 101 -11.80 9.25 54.10
C LYS A 101 -10.79 8.63 55.05
#